data_AF-A0A1X9LR25-F1
#
_entry.id   AF-A0A1X9LR25-F1
#
_cell.length_a   1.000
_cell.length_b   1.000
_cell.length_c   1.000
_cell.angle_alpha   90.00
_cell.angle_beta   90.00
_cell.angle_gamma   90.00
#
_symmetry.space_group_name_H-M   'P 1'
#
loop_
_entity.id
_entity.type
_entity.pdbx_description
1 polymer ?
#
loop_
_entity_poly.entity_id
_entity_poly.type
_entity_poly.pdbx_seq_one_letter_code
_entity_poly.pdbx_strand_id
1 'polypeptide(L)'
;MSDEPGLIQQRIALGRARNVAIVRIAFPAVLALILGIGQLSRGVPSFLWLPLAGMAVYGVVHLVSVERRRRRFVAEHGRDAGQQMPVRR
;
A
#
# COMPACT_ATOMS: atom_id res chain seq x y z
N MET A 1 -6.55 -15.17 27.97
CA MET A 1 -7.25 -14.46 26.87
C MET A 1 -6.20 -14.18 25.81
N SER A 2 -6.21 -14.92 24.72
CA SER A 2 -5.35 -14.63 23.57
C SER A 2 -5.97 -13.43 22.84
N ASP A 3 -5.41 -12.24 23.02
CA ASP A 3 -5.78 -10.98 22.35
C ASP A 3 -5.42 -10.98 20.86
N GLU A 4 -5.63 -12.09 20.17
CA GLU A 4 -5.40 -12.15 18.73
C GLU A 4 -6.62 -11.55 18.02
N PRO A 5 -6.44 -10.51 17.19
CA PRO A 5 -7.54 -9.87 16.48
C PRO A 5 -8.28 -10.92 15.65
N GLY A 6 -9.61 -10.94 15.73
CA GLY A 6 -10.43 -11.91 15.00
C GLY A 6 -10.21 -11.85 13.49
N LEU A 7 -10.46 -12.95 12.78
CA LEU A 7 -10.17 -13.12 11.34
C LEU A 7 -10.74 -12.00 10.45
N ILE A 8 -11.92 -11.46 10.80
CA ILE A 8 -12.53 -10.32 10.12
C ILE A 8 -11.67 -9.05 10.28
N GLN A 9 -11.18 -8.77 11.49
CA GLN A 9 -10.33 -7.62 11.77
C GLN A 9 -8.98 -7.74 11.04
N GLN A 10 -8.40 -8.95 11.02
CA GLN A 10 -7.16 -9.22 10.27
C GLN A 10 -7.34 -8.99 8.77
N ARG A 11 -8.47 -9.44 8.20
CA ARG A 11 -8.78 -9.21 6.77
C ARG A 11 -8.99 -7.74 6.45
N ILE A 12 -9.70 -7.00 7.31
CA ILE A 12 -9.88 -5.54 7.16
C ILE A 12 -8.52 -4.83 7.25
N ALA A 13 -7.67 -5.23 8.19
CA ALA A 13 -6.33 -4.66 8.34
C ALA A 13 -5.46 -4.91 7.10
N LEU A 14 -5.50 -6.12 6.52
CA LEU A 14 -4.82 -6.43 5.25
C LEU A 14 -5.35 -5.59 4.09
N GLY A 15 -6.67 -5.41 4.00
CA GLY A 15 -7.30 -4.55 2.99
C GLY A 15 -6.85 -3.09 3.12
N ARG A 16 -6.87 -2.54 4.33
CA ARG A 16 -6.36 -1.18 4.60
C ARG A 16 -4.87 -1.06 4.29
N ALA A 17 -4.06 -2.04 4.69
CA ALA A 17 -2.62 -2.02 4.43
C ALA A 17 -2.31 -2.00 2.92
N ARG A 18 -3.09 -2.73 2.12
CA ARG A 18 -2.98 -2.70 0.65
C ARG A 18 -3.38 -1.33 0.09
N ASN A 19 -4.49 -0.74 0.54
CA ASN A 19 -4.89 0.59 0.08
C ASN A 19 -3.85 1.66 0.46
N VAL A 20 -3.31 1.60 1.68
CA VAL A 20 -2.23 2.50 2.12
C VAL A 20 -0.97 2.29 1.26
N ALA A 21 -0.62 1.04 0.91
CA ALA A 21 0.50 0.77 0.02
C ALA A 21 0.28 1.36 -1.38
N ILE A 22 -0.94 1.25 -1.94
CA ILE A 22 -1.28 1.84 -3.24
C ILE A 22 -1.19 3.37 -3.17
N VAL A 23 -1.75 4.01 -2.15
CA VAL A 23 -1.67 5.48 -1.97
C VAL A 23 -0.21 5.93 -1.85
N ARG A 24 0.62 5.19 -1.11
CA ARG A 24 2.06 5.47 -0.97
C ARG A 24 2.85 5.32 -2.27
N ILE A 25 2.34 4.61 -3.27
CA ILE A 25 2.94 4.52 -4.61
C ILE A 25 2.36 5.61 -5.53
N ALA A 26 1.04 5.82 -5.50
CA ALA A 26 0.37 6.78 -6.36
C ALA A 26 0.78 8.22 -6.05
N PHE A 27 0.91 8.59 -4.76
CA PHE A 27 1.26 9.94 -4.34
C PHE A 27 2.64 10.40 -4.87
N PRO A 28 3.75 9.67 -4.66
CA PRO A 28 5.04 10.07 -5.22
C PRO A 28 5.06 10.02 -6.75
N ALA A 29 4.28 9.15 -7.40
CA ALA A 29 4.17 9.16 -8.86
C ALA A 29 3.55 10.45 -9.40
N VAL A 30 2.46 10.93 -8.77
CA VAL A 30 1.84 12.22 -9.12
C VAL A 30 2.79 13.38 -8.83
N LEU A 31 3.48 13.36 -7.69
CA LEU A 31 4.45 14.40 -7.33
C LEU A 31 5.64 14.43 -8.30
N ALA A 32 6.15 13.28 -8.73
CA ALA A 32 7.21 13.17 -9.73
C ALA A 32 6.78 13.76 -11.09
N LEU A 33 5.52 13.55 -11.50
CA LEU A 33 4.99 14.14 -12.72
C LEU A 33 4.97 15.67 -12.65
N ILE A 34 4.48 16.24 -11.54
CA ILE A 34 4.44 17.68 -11.31
C ILE A 34 5.85 18.29 -11.31
N LEU A 35 6.79 17.66 -10.59
CA LEU A 35 8.18 18.12 -10.55
C LEU A 35 8.88 17.98 -11.90
N GLY A 36 8.56 16.95 -12.70
CA GLY A 36 9.07 16.80 -14.07
C GLY A 36 8.62 17.93 -14.99
N ILE A 37 7.34 18.32 -14.93
CA ILE A 37 6.80 19.48 -15.66
C ILE A 37 7.46 20.79 -15.17
N GLY A 38 7.67 20.91 -13.86
CA GLY A 38 8.41 22.03 -13.26
C GLY A 38 9.86 22.11 -13.73
N GLN A 39 10.54 20.97 -13.85
CA GLN A 39 11.93 20.89 -14.31
C GLN A 39 12.07 21.45 -15.72
N LEU A 40 11.16 21.06 -16.63
CA LEU A 40 11.13 21.49 -18.03
C LEU A 40 10.83 22.99 -18.18
N SER A 41 10.09 23.58 -17.24
CA SER A 41 9.61 24.96 -17.35
C SER A 41 10.44 25.98 -16.56
N ARG A 42 11.03 25.59 -15.42
CA ARG A 42 11.64 26.54 -14.47
C ARG A 42 12.99 26.10 -13.90
N GLY A 43 13.52 24.93 -14.28
CA GLY A 43 14.79 24.43 -13.76
C GLY A 43 14.71 24.09 -12.26
N VAL A 44 13.81 23.16 -11.92
CA VAL A 44 13.66 22.65 -10.55
C VAL A 44 14.99 22.03 -10.06
N PRO A 45 15.33 22.16 -8.76
CA PRO A 45 16.57 21.58 -8.26
C PRO A 45 16.58 20.04 -8.31
N SER A 46 17.63 19.47 -8.90
CA SER A 46 17.74 18.02 -9.11
C SER A 46 17.81 17.20 -7.82
N PHE A 47 18.18 17.80 -6.69
CA PHE A 47 18.21 17.10 -5.39
C PHE A 47 16.80 16.68 -4.92
N LEU A 48 15.72 17.26 -5.46
CA LEU A 48 14.35 16.89 -5.12
C LEU A 48 13.94 15.51 -5.65
N TRP A 49 14.71 14.93 -6.58
CA TRP A 49 14.47 13.59 -7.11
C TRP A 49 14.92 12.47 -6.15
N LEU A 50 15.90 12.74 -5.28
CA LEU A 50 16.40 11.78 -4.28
C LEU A 50 15.30 11.31 -3.29
N PRO A 51 14.57 12.21 -2.59
CA PRO A 51 13.51 11.78 -1.68
C PRO A 51 12.36 11.09 -2.41
N LEU A 52 12.06 11.48 -3.66
CA LEU A 52 11.07 10.82 -4.51
C LEU A 52 11.45 9.38 -4.82
N ALA A 53 12.72 9.14 -5.20
CA ALA A 53 13.23 7.79 -5.44
C ALA A 53 13.17 6.94 -4.16
N GLY A 54 13.52 7.50 -3.01
CA GLY A 54 13.41 6.84 -1.71
C GLY A 54 11.96 6.44 -1.37
N MET A 55 11.00 7.35 -1.58
CA MET A 55 9.57 7.06 -1.38
C MET A 55 9.07 5.97 -2.32
N ALA A 56 9.48 5.97 -3.59
CA ALA A 56 9.10 4.95 -4.55
C ALA A 56 9.60 3.56 -4.13
N VAL A 57 10.88 3.44 -3.75
CA VAL A 57 11.47 2.19 -3.25
C VAL A 57 10.76 1.72 -2.00
N TYR A 58 10.53 2.61 -1.03
CA TYR A 58 9.81 2.27 0.19
C TYR A 58 8.37 1.79 -0.08
N GLY A 59 7.66 2.44 -1.01
CA GLY A 59 6.33 2.04 -1.44
C GLY A 59 6.30 0.62 -2.02
N VAL A 60 7.25 0.28 -2.89
CA VAL A 60 7.40 -1.06 -3.47
C VAL A 60 7.69 -2.10 -2.39
N VAL A 61 8.65 -1.85 -1.51
CA VAL A 61 8.99 -2.77 -0.41
C VAL A 61 7.79 -3.01 0.50
N HIS A 62 7.06 -1.94 0.84
CA HIS A 62 5.85 -2.03 1.65
C HIS A 62 4.76 -2.84 0.95
N LEU A 63 4.55 -2.65 -0.36
CA LEU A 63 3.58 -3.43 -1.13
C LEU A 63 3.94 -4.93 -1.14
N VAL A 64 5.21 -5.26 -1.39
CA VAL A 64 5.69 -6.66 -1.36
C VAL A 64 5.49 -7.28 0.02
N SER A 65 5.77 -6.54 1.09
CA SER A 65 5.54 -6.97 2.47
C SER A 65 4.06 -7.26 2.75
N VAL A 66 3.16 -6.36 2.33
CA VAL A 66 1.71 -6.54 2.48
C VAL A 66 1.21 -7.74 1.68
N GLU A 67 1.67 -7.93 0.45
CA GLU A 67 1.28 -9.08 -0.36
C GLU A 67 1.78 -10.40 0.23
N ARG A 68 3.00 -10.43 0.78
CA ARG A 68 3.51 -11.60 1.53
C ARG A 68 2.63 -11.91 2.75
N ARG A 69 2.24 -10.91 3.52
CA ARG A 69 1.33 -11.09 4.68
C ARG A 69 -0.04 -11.62 4.23
N ARG A 70 -0.57 -11.10 3.14
CA ARG A 70 -1.83 -11.59 2.55
C ARG A 70 -1.73 -13.05 2.10
N ARG A 71 -0.64 -13.44 1.42
CA ARG A 71 -0.42 -14.83 0.99
C ARG A 71 -0.32 -15.78 2.18
N ARG A 72 0.39 -15.40 3.25
CA ARG A 72 0.45 -16.19 4.49
C ARG A 72 -0.92 -16.36 5.13
N PHE A 73 -1.68 -15.27 5.27
CA PHE A 73 -3.04 -15.31 5.80
C PHE A 73 -3.94 -16.26 5.00
N VAL A 74 -3.89 -16.19 3.66
CA VAL A 74 -4.66 -17.09 2.78
C VAL A 74 -4.21 -18.54 2.88
N ALA A 75 -2.90 -18.80 3.04
CA ALA A 75 -2.37 -20.15 3.22
C ALA A 75 -2.79 -20.77 4.56
N GLU A 76 -2.87 -19.97 5.62
CA GLU A 76 -3.22 -20.42 6.98
C GLU A 76 -4.73 -20.56 7.20
N HIS A 77 -5.54 -19.62 6.68
CA HIS A 77 -6.96 -19.53 7.03
C HIS A 77 -7.91 -19.81 5.84
N GLY A 78 -7.37 -19.89 4.62
CA GLY A 78 -8.15 -20.01 3.40
C GLY A 78 -8.51 -18.66 2.76
N ARG A 79 -8.82 -18.67 1.46
CA ARG A 79 -9.05 -17.47 0.63
C ARG A 79 -10.22 -16.60 1.12
N ASP A 80 -11.23 -17.24 1.71
CA ASP A 80 -12.48 -16.61 2.12
C ASP A 80 -12.57 -16.35 3.63
N ALA A 81 -11.49 -16.63 4.37
CA ALA A 81 -11.43 -16.32 5.80
C ALA A 81 -11.71 -14.83 6.05
N GLY A 82 -12.69 -14.56 6.93
CA GLY A 82 -13.10 -13.22 7.30
C GLY A 82 -13.89 -12.46 6.22
N GLN A 83 -14.41 -13.12 5.17
CA GLN A 83 -15.37 -12.48 4.26
C GLN A 83 -16.65 -12.10 5.01
N GLN A 84 -17.03 -10.83 4.93
CA GLN A 84 -18.38 -10.41 5.30
C GLN A 84 -19.30 -10.68 4.11
N MET A 85 -20.21 -11.63 4.23
CA MET A 85 -21.28 -11.82 3.26
C MET A 85 -22.24 -10.63 3.35
N PRO A 86 -22.59 -9.96 2.24
CA PRO A 86 -23.60 -8.92 2.27
C PRO A 86 -24.92 -9.54 2.72
N VAL A 87 -25.53 -8.99 3.77
CA VAL A 87 -26.89 -9.35 4.17
C VAL A 87 -27.81 -8.87 3.06
N ARG A 88 -28.20 -9.77 2.14
CA ARG A 88 -29.26 -9.50 1.17
C ARG A 88 -30.55 -9.30 1.96
N ARG A 89 -31.11 -8.08 1.93
CA ARG A 89 -32.51 -7.81 2.29
C ARG A 89 -33.38 -8.06 1.08
#